data_AF-A0A447QZ01-F1
#
_entry.id   AF-A0A447QZ01-F1
#
_cell.length_a   1.000
_cell.length_b   1.000
_cell.length_c   1.000
_cell.angle_alpha   90.00
_cell.angle_beta   90.00
_cell.angle_gamma   90.00
#
_symmetry.space_group_name_H-M   'P 1'
#
loop_
_entity.id
_entity.type
_entity.pdbx_description
1 polymer ?
#
loop_
_entity_poly.entity_id
_entity_poly.type
_entity_poly.pdbx_seq_one_letter_code
_entity_poly.pdbx_strand_id
1 'polypeptide(L)'
;MSHDPKPLGGKIISKPVIIFGPLIVLCMLLIVKRLVFGLGSVSDLNGGFPWGVWIAFDLLIGTGFACGGWALAWAVYVFNRGQYHPLVRPALLASLFGYSLGGLSITIDVGRYWNLPYFYIPGHFNVNSVLFETAVCMTIYIGVMALEFAPALFERLGWKVSLKRLNKVMFFIIALGALLPTMHQSSMGSLMISAGYKVHPLWQSYEMLPLFSVLTAFIMGFSIVIFEGSLVQAGLKGNGPDEKNLFIKLTNTISVLLAIFVVLRLAN
;
A
#
# COMPACT_ATOMS: atom_id res chain seq x y z
N MET A 1 20.94 2.74 -23.63
CA MET A 1 19.85 3.50 -24.30
C MET A 1 18.95 4.02 -23.21
N SER A 2 18.92 5.34 -22.98
CA SER A 2 18.02 5.96 -22.00
C SER A 2 16.59 5.85 -22.52
N HIS A 3 15.81 4.93 -21.94
CA HIS A 3 14.37 4.90 -22.14
C HIS A 3 13.78 6.09 -21.39
N ASP A 4 13.76 7.26 -22.03
CA ASP A 4 12.98 8.39 -21.51
C ASP A 4 11.49 8.02 -21.63
N PRO A 5 10.78 7.88 -20.50
CA PRO A 5 9.37 7.50 -20.52
C PRO A 5 8.56 8.61 -21.23
N LYS A 6 7.96 8.26 -22.37
CA LYS A 6 7.09 9.17 -23.13
C LYS A 6 5.64 9.05 -22.66
N PRO A 7 4.90 10.16 -22.54
CA PRO A 7 3.47 10.11 -22.25
C PRO A 7 2.73 9.42 -23.41
N LEU A 8 1.89 8.44 -23.08
CA LEU A 8 1.09 7.69 -24.06
C LEU A 8 0.04 8.56 -24.78
N GLY A 9 -0.28 9.74 -24.23
CA GLY A 9 -1.33 10.64 -24.76
C GLY A 9 -2.73 10.06 -24.60
N GLY A 10 -3.76 10.91 -24.71
CA GLY A 10 -5.16 10.47 -24.65
C GLY A 10 -6.10 11.47 -23.97
N LYS A 11 -7.40 11.19 -24.07
CA LYS A 11 -8.45 11.96 -23.36
C LYS A 11 -8.42 11.61 -21.88
N ILE A 12 -8.46 12.63 -21.02
CA ILE A 12 -8.53 12.49 -19.55
C ILE A 12 -9.82 11.72 -19.15
N ILE A 13 -10.92 11.99 -19.85
CA ILE A 13 -12.17 11.26 -19.70
C ILE A 13 -12.11 10.00 -20.58
N SER A 14 -11.72 8.89 -19.97
CA SER A 14 -11.68 7.57 -20.58
C SER A 14 -12.95 6.77 -20.28
N LYS A 15 -13.18 5.67 -21.01
CA LYS A 15 -14.33 4.77 -20.75
C LYS A 15 -14.38 4.28 -19.29
N PRO A 16 -13.26 3.86 -18.65
CA PRO A 16 -13.26 3.54 -17.22
C PRO A 16 -13.75 4.69 -16.34
N VAL A 17 -13.33 5.93 -16.60
CA VAL A 17 -13.76 7.09 -15.80
C VAL A 17 -15.27 7.31 -15.90
N ILE A 18 -15.86 7.12 -17.09
CA ILE A 18 -17.31 7.24 -17.28
C ILE A 18 -18.06 6.12 -16.56
N ILE A 19 -17.54 4.89 -16.60
CA ILE A 19 -18.16 3.72 -15.96
C ILE A 19 -18.06 3.80 -14.43
N PHE A 20 -16.89 4.16 -13.89
CA PHE A 20 -16.66 4.24 -12.45
C PHE A 20 -17.08 5.59 -11.83
N GLY A 21 -17.29 6.64 -12.65
CA GLY A 21 -17.72 7.95 -12.19
C GLY A 21 -19.01 7.92 -11.33
N PRO A 22 -20.10 7.28 -11.79
CA PRO A 22 -21.30 7.11 -10.99
C PRO A 22 -21.07 6.37 -9.66
N LEU A 23 -20.18 5.36 -9.65
CA LEU A 23 -19.81 4.64 -8.44
C LEU A 23 -19.06 5.54 -7.46
N ILE A 24 -18.16 6.40 -7.93
CA ILE A 24 -17.47 7.40 -7.09
C ILE A 24 -18.49 8.35 -6.44
N VAL A 25 -19.49 8.81 -7.19
CA VAL A 25 -20.56 9.67 -6.64
C VAL A 25 -21.33 8.94 -5.55
N LEU A 26 -21.71 7.67 -5.78
CA LEU A 26 -22.38 6.85 -4.77
C LEU A 26 -21.52 6.68 -3.51
N CYS A 27 -20.22 6.39 -3.67
CA CYS A 27 -19.28 6.28 -2.56
C CYS A 27 -19.22 7.60 -1.76
N MET A 28 -19.14 8.76 -2.42
CA MET A 28 -19.15 10.05 -1.73
C MET A 28 -20.45 10.28 -0.95
N LEU A 29 -21.61 9.92 -1.51
CA LEU A 29 -22.89 10.04 -0.81
C LEU A 29 -22.93 9.17 0.46
N LEU A 30 -22.42 7.94 0.38
CA LEU A 30 -22.34 7.05 1.55
C LEU A 30 -21.36 7.55 2.61
N ILE A 31 -20.22 8.13 2.20
CA ILE A 31 -19.26 8.76 3.11
C ILE A 31 -19.90 9.95 3.83
N VAL A 32 -20.62 10.82 3.11
CA VAL A 32 -21.35 11.94 3.73
C VAL A 32 -22.41 11.44 4.70
N LYS A 33 -23.20 10.43 4.30
CA LYS A 33 -24.19 9.80 5.19
C LYS A 33 -23.52 9.28 6.46
N ARG A 34 -22.39 8.60 6.34
CA ARG A 34 -21.58 8.09 7.45
C ARG A 34 -21.12 9.22 8.38
N LEU A 35 -20.60 10.32 7.84
CA LEU A 35 -20.04 11.43 8.61
C LEU A 35 -21.09 12.22 9.38
N VAL A 36 -22.34 12.24 8.89
CA VAL A 36 -23.46 12.98 9.48
C VAL A 36 -24.30 12.10 10.41
N PHE A 37 -24.68 10.90 9.98
CA PHE A 37 -25.57 9.99 10.72
C PHE A 37 -24.83 8.95 11.56
N GLY A 38 -23.49 8.94 11.51
CA GLY A 38 -22.63 8.03 12.27
C GLY A 38 -22.48 6.66 11.62
N LEU A 39 -21.59 5.85 12.21
CA LEU A 39 -21.21 4.52 11.69
C LEU A 39 -22.42 3.59 11.55
N GLY A 40 -23.28 3.48 12.57
CA GLY A 40 -24.43 2.56 12.53
C GLY A 40 -25.43 2.80 11.40
N SER A 41 -25.43 3.98 10.76
CA SER A 41 -26.32 4.30 9.64
C SER A 41 -25.88 3.69 8.29
N VAL A 42 -24.63 3.27 8.21
CA VAL A 42 -24.00 2.72 6.99
C VAL A 42 -23.31 1.38 7.23
N SER A 43 -22.93 1.09 8.48
CA SER A 43 -22.21 -0.09 8.88
C SER A 43 -23.06 -0.93 9.82
N ASP A 44 -23.22 -2.21 9.51
CA ASP A 44 -23.88 -3.20 10.38
C ASP A 44 -22.91 -3.72 11.47
N LEU A 45 -22.12 -2.82 12.05
CA LEU A 45 -21.14 -3.13 13.09
C LEU A 45 -21.85 -3.31 14.44
N ASN A 46 -21.36 -4.24 15.25
CA ASN A 46 -21.86 -4.49 16.60
C ASN A 46 -20.71 -4.56 17.62
N GLY A 47 -21.04 -4.60 18.91
CA GLY A 47 -20.05 -4.61 19.99
C GLY A 47 -19.10 -5.83 19.96
N GLY A 48 -19.50 -6.94 19.36
CA GLY A 48 -18.66 -8.11 19.15
C GLY A 48 -17.63 -7.89 18.03
N PHE A 49 -18.09 -7.34 16.90
CA PHE A 49 -17.32 -7.12 15.68
C PHE A 49 -17.27 -5.64 15.29
N PRO A 50 -16.51 -4.80 16.01
CA PRO A 50 -16.44 -3.37 15.77
C PRO A 50 -15.63 -2.99 14.52
N TRP A 51 -14.88 -3.92 13.95
CA TRP A 51 -14.09 -3.72 12.72
C TRP A 51 -14.85 -4.20 11.49
N GLY A 52 -15.65 -5.26 11.65
CA GLY A 52 -16.42 -5.89 10.59
C GLY A 52 -15.56 -6.29 9.39
N VAL A 53 -16.22 -6.42 8.23
CA VAL A 53 -15.54 -6.66 6.95
C VAL A 53 -14.80 -5.40 6.46
N TRP A 54 -15.25 -4.22 6.87
CA TRP A 54 -14.72 -2.93 6.44
C TRP A 54 -13.21 -2.82 6.72
N ILE A 55 -12.82 -2.81 8.00
CA ILE A 55 -11.41 -2.71 8.40
C ILE A 55 -10.59 -3.91 7.91
N ALA A 56 -11.19 -5.11 7.87
CA ALA A 56 -10.50 -6.28 7.36
C ALA A 56 -10.12 -6.13 5.88
N PHE A 57 -11.00 -5.54 5.08
CA PHE A 57 -10.76 -5.37 3.65
C PHE A 57 -9.93 -4.12 3.34
N ASP A 58 -10.27 -2.95 3.87
CA ASP A 58 -9.57 -1.71 3.54
C ASP A 58 -8.17 -1.63 4.17
N LEU A 59 -8.01 -2.08 5.42
CA LEU A 59 -6.78 -1.92 6.18
C LEU A 59 -5.88 -3.12 6.05
N LEU A 60 -6.37 -4.36 6.24
CA LEU A 60 -5.49 -5.53 6.13
C LEU A 60 -5.21 -5.89 4.66
N ILE A 61 -6.25 -6.08 3.86
CA ILE A 61 -6.09 -6.52 2.47
C ILE A 61 -5.67 -5.34 1.57
N GLY A 62 -6.34 -4.20 1.71
CA GLY A 62 -6.15 -3.01 0.87
C GLY A 62 -4.74 -2.43 0.97
N THR A 63 -4.18 -2.34 2.19
CA THR A 63 -2.78 -1.91 2.34
C THR A 63 -1.79 -2.92 1.76
N GLY A 64 -2.11 -4.22 1.81
CA GLY A 64 -1.34 -5.27 1.14
C GLY A 64 -1.32 -5.12 -0.38
N PHE A 65 -2.42 -4.69 -1.01
CA PHE A 65 -2.40 -4.29 -2.43
C PHE A 65 -1.58 -3.02 -2.67
N ALA A 66 -1.53 -2.12 -1.71
CA ALA A 66 -0.69 -0.93 -1.82
C ALA A 66 0.81 -1.23 -1.64
N CYS A 67 1.22 -2.43 -1.18
CA CYS A 67 2.62 -2.80 -0.93
C CYS A 67 3.48 -3.03 -2.19
N GLY A 68 2.94 -2.90 -3.41
CA GLY A 68 3.66 -3.21 -4.65
C GLY A 68 4.99 -2.45 -4.83
N GLY A 69 4.97 -1.13 -4.64
CA GLY A 69 6.14 -0.26 -4.69
C GLY A 69 7.18 -0.58 -3.62
N TRP A 70 6.76 -0.90 -2.39
CA TRP A 70 7.66 -1.35 -1.33
C TRP A 70 8.35 -2.69 -1.66
N ALA A 71 7.58 -3.68 -2.11
CA ALA A 71 8.12 -4.99 -2.48
C ALA A 71 9.12 -4.88 -3.64
N LEU A 72 8.79 -4.06 -4.65
CA LEU A 72 9.71 -3.74 -5.75
C LEU A 72 10.94 -2.98 -5.29
N ALA A 73 10.82 -2.04 -4.35
CA ALA A 73 11.94 -1.31 -3.80
C ALA A 73 12.95 -2.27 -3.12
N TRP A 74 12.48 -3.23 -2.33
CA TRP A 74 13.35 -4.29 -1.78
C TRP A 74 14.00 -5.13 -2.89
N ALA A 75 13.23 -5.53 -3.90
CA ALA A 75 13.75 -6.30 -5.02
C ALA A 75 14.82 -5.52 -5.82
N VAL A 76 14.67 -4.20 -6.01
CA VAL A 76 15.54 -3.36 -6.86
C VAL A 76 16.70 -2.73 -6.12
N TYR A 77 16.54 -2.37 -4.85
CA TYR A 77 17.56 -1.63 -4.12
C TYR A 77 18.37 -2.52 -3.17
N VAL A 78 17.78 -3.61 -2.67
CA VAL A 78 18.46 -4.53 -1.74
C VAL A 78 18.94 -5.79 -2.45
N PHE A 79 18.08 -6.45 -3.23
CA PHE A 79 18.38 -7.78 -3.75
C PHE A 79 18.88 -7.82 -5.20
N ASN A 80 18.65 -6.79 -6.03
CA ASN A 80 18.94 -6.87 -7.46
C ASN A 80 19.54 -5.58 -8.03
N ARG A 81 20.60 -5.67 -8.84
CA ARG A 81 21.32 -4.54 -9.45
C ARG A 81 20.53 -3.82 -10.56
N GLY A 82 19.34 -3.27 -10.26
CA GLY A 82 18.59 -2.38 -11.16
C GLY A 82 17.73 -3.04 -12.24
N GLN A 83 17.56 -4.37 -12.26
CA GLN A 83 16.82 -5.04 -13.35
C GLN A 83 15.32 -4.72 -13.40
N TYR A 84 14.69 -4.43 -12.26
CA TYR A 84 13.27 -4.04 -12.22
C TYR A 84 13.04 -2.52 -12.19
N HIS A 85 14.08 -1.72 -12.46
CA HIS A 85 13.98 -0.26 -12.51
C HIS A 85 12.84 0.28 -13.41
N PRO A 86 12.49 -0.37 -14.56
CA PRO A 86 11.33 0.06 -15.35
C PRO A 86 10.00 0.02 -14.59
N LEU A 87 9.84 -0.92 -13.66
CA LEU A 87 8.61 -1.12 -12.89
C LEU A 87 8.50 -0.22 -11.66
N VAL A 88 9.60 0.42 -11.23
CA VAL A 88 9.64 1.21 -9.99
C VAL A 88 8.69 2.40 -10.04
N ARG A 89 8.72 3.20 -11.11
CA ARG A 89 7.86 4.39 -11.24
C ARG A 89 6.35 4.07 -11.24
N PRO A 90 5.84 3.12 -12.05
CA PRO A 90 4.42 2.79 -12.01
C PRO A 90 4.01 2.16 -10.68
N ALA A 91 4.84 1.28 -10.11
CA ALA A 91 4.53 0.65 -8.82
C ALA A 91 4.53 1.65 -7.65
N LEU A 92 5.49 2.59 -7.60
CA LEU A 92 5.49 3.66 -6.59
C LEU A 92 4.26 4.56 -6.70
N LEU A 93 3.83 4.88 -7.93
CA LEU A 93 2.62 5.68 -8.13
C LEU A 93 1.36 4.93 -7.67
N ALA A 94 1.23 3.64 -8.02
CA ALA A 94 0.13 2.80 -7.57
C ALA A 94 0.12 2.67 -6.04
N SER A 95 1.28 2.43 -5.43
CA SER A 95 1.44 2.40 -3.97
C SER A 95 1.10 3.71 -3.30
N LEU A 96 1.58 4.84 -3.83
CA LEU A 96 1.28 6.17 -3.29
C LEU A 96 -0.23 6.42 -3.30
N PHE A 97 -0.90 6.06 -4.38
CA PHE A 97 -2.37 6.17 -4.48
C PHE A 97 -3.07 5.23 -3.50
N GLY A 98 -2.70 3.94 -3.47
CA GLY A 98 -3.29 2.93 -2.59
C GLY A 98 -3.14 3.27 -1.10
N TYR A 99 -1.93 3.62 -0.66
CA TYR A 99 -1.68 4.02 0.73
C TYR A 99 -2.37 5.34 1.09
N SER A 100 -2.48 6.30 0.16
CA SER A 100 -3.24 7.53 0.42
C SER A 100 -4.73 7.24 0.60
N LEU A 101 -5.31 6.35 -0.22
CA LEU A 101 -6.69 5.91 -0.05
C LEU A 101 -6.88 5.11 1.24
N GLY A 102 -5.93 4.26 1.62
CA GLY A 102 -5.97 3.56 2.91
C GLY A 102 -5.94 4.52 4.09
N GLY A 103 -5.08 5.55 4.04
CA GLY A 103 -5.05 6.61 5.05
C GLY A 103 -6.38 7.36 5.13
N LEU A 104 -6.96 7.71 3.99
CA LEU A 104 -8.30 8.32 3.92
C LEU A 104 -9.39 7.39 4.49
N SER A 105 -9.35 6.09 4.20
CA SER A 105 -10.29 5.10 4.74
C SER A 105 -10.29 5.14 6.26
N ILE A 106 -9.12 5.05 6.91
CA ILE A 106 -9.03 5.11 8.38
C ILE A 106 -9.66 6.39 8.93
N THR A 107 -9.45 7.54 8.28
CA THR A 107 -10.09 8.78 8.74
C THR A 107 -11.62 8.73 8.66
N ILE A 108 -12.14 8.00 7.67
CA ILE A 108 -13.56 7.71 7.47
C ILE A 108 -14.03 6.56 8.35
N ASP A 109 -13.18 5.69 8.89
CA ASP A 109 -13.64 4.58 9.73
C ASP A 109 -13.71 4.96 11.21
N VAL A 110 -12.87 5.91 11.66
CA VAL A 110 -12.86 6.37 13.06
C VAL A 110 -14.13 7.12 13.43
N GLY A 111 -14.92 6.57 14.36
CA GLY A 111 -16.24 7.09 14.72
C GLY A 111 -16.26 8.54 15.18
N ARG A 112 -15.20 9.01 15.85
CA ARG A 112 -15.01 10.41 16.23
C ARG A 112 -13.90 11.04 15.39
N TYR A 113 -14.13 11.17 14.10
CA TYR A 113 -13.14 11.67 13.14
C TYR A 113 -12.60 13.08 13.51
N TRP A 114 -13.40 13.90 14.20
CA TRP A 114 -12.95 15.21 14.71
C TRP A 114 -11.86 15.14 15.79
N ASN A 115 -11.62 13.97 16.41
CA ASN A 115 -10.51 13.76 17.34
C ASN A 115 -9.22 13.29 16.65
N LEU A 116 -9.25 12.98 15.35
CA LEU A 116 -8.05 12.59 14.62
C LEU A 116 -6.92 13.64 14.67
N PRO A 117 -7.16 14.96 14.68
CA PRO A 117 -6.07 15.93 14.79
C PRO A 117 -5.17 15.74 16.01
N TYR A 118 -5.69 15.20 17.13
CA TYR A 118 -4.87 14.90 18.33
C TYR A 118 -3.78 13.86 18.06
N PHE A 119 -3.97 12.99 17.07
CA PHE A 119 -2.96 12.05 16.63
C PHE A 119 -1.69 12.73 16.07
N TYR A 120 -1.80 13.95 15.54
CA TYR A 120 -0.65 14.68 14.98
C TYR A 120 0.06 15.59 15.99
N ILE A 121 -0.51 15.77 17.19
CA ILE A 121 -0.01 16.73 18.18
C ILE A 121 0.87 16.00 19.22
N PRO A 122 2.17 16.33 19.31
CA PRO A 122 3.03 15.80 20.36
C PRO A 122 2.46 16.14 21.74
N GLY A 123 2.26 15.12 22.58
CA GLY A 123 1.64 15.25 23.91
C GLY A 123 0.41 14.36 24.11
N HIS A 124 -0.27 13.96 23.02
CA HIS A 124 -1.41 13.03 23.06
C HIS A 124 -1.07 11.62 22.55
N PHE A 125 0.22 11.32 22.35
CA PHE A 125 0.67 10.07 21.76
C PHE A 125 0.60 8.92 22.77
N ASN A 126 0.02 7.79 22.35
CA ASN A 126 0.03 6.55 23.12
C ASN A 126 0.98 5.55 22.47
N VAL A 127 2.25 5.60 22.87
CA VAL A 127 3.33 4.76 22.32
C VAL A 127 3.21 3.26 22.65
N ASN A 128 2.33 2.88 23.57
CA ASN A 128 2.05 1.48 23.90
C ASN A 128 1.01 0.86 22.96
N SER A 129 0.37 1.66 22.11
CA SER A 129 -0.68 1.19 21.20
C SER A 129 -0.09 0.77 19.86
N VAL A 130 -0.34 -0.48 19.47
CA VAL A 130 0.03 -0.98 18.14
C VAL A 130 -0.69 -0.20 17.03
N LEU A 131 -1.94 0.23 17.26
CA LEU A 131 -2.69 1.09 16.33
C LEU A 131 -2.00 2.44 16.12
N PHE A 132 -1.42 3.01 17.18
CA PHE A 132 -0.68 4.27 17.09
C PHE A 132 0.59 4.07 16.25
N GLU A 133 1.38 3.03 16.53
CA GLU A 133 2.57 2.69 15.73
C GLU A 133 2.22 2.52 14.25
N THR A 134 1.23 1.67 13.95
CA THR A 134 0.75 1.41 12.59
C THR A 134 0.36 2.69 11.86
N ALA A 135 -0.37 3.60 12.51
CA ALA A 135 -0.80 4.87 11.92
C ALA A 135 0.37 5.84 11.68
N VAL A 136 1.34 5.91 12.61
CA VAL A 136 2.53 6.75 12.46
C VAL A 136 3.39 6.26 11.30
N CYS A 137 3.68 4.96 11.26
CA CYS A 137 4.48 4.36 10.19
C CYS A 137 3.83 4.60 8.82
N MET A 138 2.51 4.41 8.70
CA MET A 138 1.79 4.65 7.45
C MET A 138 1.81 6.12 7.04
N THR A 139 1.57 7.04 7.97
CA THR A 139 1.56 8.50 7.70
C THR A 139 2.92 8.98 7.20
N ILE A 140 4.00 8.59 7.89
CA ILE A 140 5.36 8.95 7.49
C ILE A 140 5.69 8.29 6.15
N TYR A 141 5.29 7.04 5.94
CA TYR A 141 5.55 6.31 4.70
C TYR A 141 4.89 6.94 3.47
N ILE A 142 3.64 7.44 3.58
CA ILE A 142 2.99 8.20 2.50
C ILE A 142 3.84 9.42 2.13
N GLY A 143 4.38 10.14 3.12
CA GLY A 143 5.31 11.24 2.90
C GLY A 143 6.61 10.81 2.22
N VAL A 144 7.20 9.69 2.66
CA VAL A 144 8.41 9.11 2.06
C VAL A 144 8.18 8.72 0.60
N MET A 145 7.09 8.01 0.30
CA MET A 145 6.73 7.65 -1.08
C MET A 145 6.49 8.89 -1.96
N ALA A 146 5.86 9.94 -1.41
CA ALA A 146 5.69 11.18 -2.16
C ALA A 146 7.06 11.80 -2.50
N LEU A 147 8.04 11.72 -1.60
CA LEU A 147 9.41 12.15 -1.86
C LEU A 147 10.17 11.22 -2.83
N GLU A 148 9.94 9.91 -2.79
CA GLU A 148 10.50 8.96 -3.76
C GLU A 148 9.94 9.18 -5.17
N PHE A 149 8.67 9.58 -5.28
CA PHE A 149 8.02 9.89 -6.54
C PHE A 149 8.29 11.32 -7.04
N ALA A 150 8.68 12.25 -6.16
CA ALA A 150 8.96 13.64 -6.50
C ALA A 150 9.99 13.87 -7.64
N PRO A 151 11.04 13.05 -7.85
CA PRO A 151 11.93 13.20 -9.00
C PRO A 151 11.19 13.13 -10.34
N ALA A 152 10.18 12.27 -10.48
CA ALA A 152 9.39 12.16 -11.69
C ALA A 152 8.57 13.45 -11.96
N LEU A 153 8.09 14.09 -10.90
CA LEU A 153 7.41 15.39 -10.99
C LEU A 153 8.39 16.52 -11.31
N PHE A 154 9.56 16.55 -10.66
CA PHE A 154 10.58 17.59 -10.90
C PHE A 154 11.20 17.48 -12.30
N GLU A 155 11.39 16.28 -12.83
CA GLU A 155 11.78 16.05 -14.23
C GLU A 155 10.75 16.66 -15.19
N ARG A 156 9.45 16.45 -14.93
CA ARG A 156 8.36 17.02 -15.74
C ARG A 156 8.27 18.54 -15.65
N LEU A 157 8.54 19.12 -14.48
CA LEU A 157 8.53 20.58 -14.24
C LEU A 157 9.85 21.28 -14.61
N GLY A 158 10.91 20.52 -14.95
CA GLY A 158 12.22 21.07 -15.29
C GLY A 158 13.04 21.59 -14.11
N TRP A 159 12.71 21.22 -12.86
CA TRP A 159 13.33 21.75 -11.64
C TRP A 159 14.66 21.05 -11.29
N LYS A 160 15.72 21.37 -12.05
CA LYS A 160 17.04 20.73 -11.95
C LYS A 160 17.73 20.89 -10.59
N VAL A 161 17.57 22.02 -9.91
CA VAL A 161 18.21 22.28 -8.60
C VAL A 161 17.58 21.43 -7.50
N SER A 162 16.25 21.40 -7.42
CA SER A 162 15.51 20.58 -6.46
C SER A 162 15.76 19.10 -6.67
N LEU A 163 15.80 18.66 -7.94
CA LEU A 163 16.14 17.29 -8.31
C LEU A 163 17.52 16.88 -7.80
N LYS A 164 18.55 17.72 -7.99
CA LYS A 164 19.92 17.42 -7.52
C LYS A 164 20.00 17.34 -5.99
N ARG A 165 19.30 18.23 -5.28
CA ARG A 165 19.22 18.20 -3.81
C ARG A 165 18.53 16.95 -3.30
N LEU A 166 17.39 16.60 -3.90
CA LEU A 166 16.61 15.43 -3.53
C LEU A 166 17.38 14.12 -3.80
N ASN A 167 18.04 14.00 -4.96
CA ASN A 167 18.84 12.83 -5.30
C ASN A 167 20.01 12.61 -4.31
N LYS A 168 20.54 13.69 -3.70
CA LYS A 168 21.60 13.58 -2.68
C LYS A 168 21.11 12.90 -1.40
N VAL A 169 19.85 13.10 -1.02
CA VAL A 169 19.23 12.51 0.19
C VAL A 169 18.41 11.25 -0.11
N MET A 170 18.22 10.91 -1.38
CA MET A 170 17.37 9.79 -1.82
C MET A 170 17.75 8.45 -1.20
N PHE A 171 19.04 8.20 -0.96
CA PHE A 171 19.48 6.98 -0.29
C PHE A 171 18.83 6.81 1.10
N PHE A 172 18.74 7.89 1.88
CA PHE A 172 18.09 7.86 3.20
C PHE A 172 16.57 7.68 3.06
N ILE A 173 15.97 8.32 2.07
CA ILE A 173 14.54 8.20 1.78
C ILE A 173 14.18 6.75 1.43
N ILE A 174 14.94 6.12 0.53
CA ILE A 174 14.76 4.71 0.14
C ILE A 174 14.93 3.77 1.34
N ALA A 175 15.92 4.04 2.22
CA ALA A 175 16.12 3.25 3.43
C ALA A 175 14.90 3.34 4.38
N LEU A 176 14.34 4.54 4.57
CA LEU A 176 13.08 4.71 5.31
C LEU A 176 11.90 4.04 4.59
N GLY A 177 11.86 4.13 3.26
CA GLY A 177 10.84 3.49 2.42
C GLY A 177 10.87 1.97 2.51
N ALA A 178 12.03 1.36 2.76
CA ALA A 178 12.17 -0.07 3.02
C ALA A 178 11.77 -0.44 4.47
N LEU A 179 12.15 0.39 5.44
CA LEU A 179 11.95 0.15 6.88
C LEU A 179 10.48 0.33 7.31
N LEU A 180 9.87 1.47 6.99
CA LEU A 180 8.56 1.86 7.54
C LEU A 180 7.42 0.91 7.16
N PRO A 181 7.31 0.41 5.91
CA PRO A 181 6.27 -0.56 5.57
C PRO A 181 6.51 -1.91 6.20
N THR A 182 7.78 -2.29 6.43
CA THR A 182 8.11 -3.53 7.17
C THR A 182 7.58 -3.43 8.60
N MET A 183 7.79 -2.28 9.27
CA MET A 183 7.22 -2.01 10.59
C MET A 183 5.68 -2.03 10.53
N HIS A 184 5.07 -1.27 9.62
CA HIS A 184 3.63 -1.18 9.48
C HIS A 184 2.97 -2.56 9.27
N GLN A 185 3.45 -3.36 8.30
CA GLN A 185 2.91 -4.69 8.00
C GLN A 185 3.17 -5.68 9.15
N SER A 186 4.30 -5.59 9.84
CA SER A 186 4.57 -6.39 11.05
C SER A 186 3.61 -6.04 12.19
N SER A 187 3.42 -4.75 12.49
CA SER A 187 2.48 -4.27 13.50
C SER A 187 1.03 -4.63 13.18
N MET A 188 0.64 -4.68 11.90
CA MET A 188 -0.66 -5.22 11.48
C MET A 188 -0.83 -6.70 11.88
N GLY A 189 0.21 -7.51 11.79
CA GLY A 189 0.20 -8.88 12.31
C GLY A 189 0.11 -8.92 13.84
N SER A 190 0.82 -8.03 14.54
CA SER A 190 0.74 -7.88 16.00
C SER A 190 -0.66 -7.45 16.47
N LEU A 191 -1.39 -6.64 15.70
CA LEU A 191 -2.79 -6.30 16.00
C LEU A 191 -3.68 -7.55 16.06
N MET A 192 -3.40 -8.55 15.21
CA MET A 192 -4.15 -9.81 15.20
C MET A 192 -3.86 -10.67 16.44
N ILE A 193 -2.68 -10.52 17.06
CA ILE A 193 -2.41 -11.12 18.38
C ILE A 193 -3.32 -10.48 19.43
N SER A 194 -3.42 -9.15 19.43
CA SER A 194 -4.28 -8.42 20.38
C SER A 194 -5.78 -8.70 20.18
N ALA A 195 -6.20 -9.05 18.97
CA ALA A 195 -7.58 -9.47 18.69
C ALA A 195 -7.92 -10.82 19.36
N GLY A 196 -6.91 -11.62 19.72
CA GLY A 196 -7.05 -12.83 20.54
C GLY A 196 -8.11 -13.79 20.01
N TYR A 197 -9.10 -14.10 20.83
CA TYR A 197 -10.19 -15.05 20.54
C TYR A 197 -11.14 -14.62 19.42
N LYS A 198 -11.06 -13.36 18.95
CA LYS A 198 -11.83 -12.89 17.79
C LYS A 198 -11.28 -13.41 16.47
N VAL A 199 -10.01 -13.84 16.46
CA VAL A 199 -9.39 -14.49 15.31
C VAL A 199 -9.63 -15.99 15.42
N HIS A 200 -10.15 -16.58 14.33
CA HIS A 200 -10.43 -18.00 14.31
C HIS A 200 -9.16 -18.84 14.56
N PRO A 201 -9.22 -19.95 15.32
CA PRO A 201 -8.04 -20.74 15.70
C PRO A 201 -7.13 -21.17 14.54
N LEU A 202 -7.72 -21.51 13.39
CA LEU A 202 -6.96 -21.86 12.18
C LEU A 202 -6.07 -20.73 11.64
N TRP A 203 -6.39 -19.48 11.95
CA TRP A 203 -5.65 -18.29 11.52
C TRP A 203 -4.76 -17.73 12.63
N GLN A 204 -4.96 -18.14 13.88
CA GLN A 204 -4.09 -17.79 14.98
C GLN A 204 -2.74 -18.51 14.87
N SER A 205 -1.66 -17.74 14.95
CA SER A 205 -0.30 -18.25 15.02
C SER A 205 0.57 -17.42 15.96
N TYR A 206 -0.09 -16.69 16.88
CA TYR A 206 0.53 -15.91 17.95
C TYR A 206 1.80 -15.17 17.51
N GLU A 207 2.97 -15.59 18.00
CA GLU A 207 4.27 -14.93 17.77
C GLU A 207 4.70 -14.89 16.29
N MET A 208 4.17 -15.78 15.46
CA MET A 208 4.48 -15.83 14.03
C MET A 208 3.58 -14.91 13.18
N LEU A 209 2.51 -14.33 13.74
CA LEU A 209 1.61 -13.44 13.00
C LEU A 209 2.29 -12.20 12.38
N PRO A 210 3.21 -11.50 13.07
CA PRO A 210 3.92 -10.37 12.48
C PRO A 210 4.77 -10.79 11.29
N LEU A 211 5.46 -11.93 11.39
CA LEU A 211 6.25 -12.49 10.30
C LEU A 211 5.39 -12.91 9.11
N PHE A 212 4.28 -13.61 9.37
CA PHE A 212 3.34 -14.01 8.33
C PHE A 212 2.73 -12.80 7.62
N SER A 213 2.42 -11.72 8.35
CA SER A 213 1.90 -10.48 7.78
C SER A 213 2.90 -9.81 6.83
N VAL A 214 4.18 -9.73 7.21
CA VAL A 214 5.23 -9.21 6.33
C VAL A 214 5.45 -10.11 5.10
N LEU A 215 5.46 -11.43 5.29
CA LEU A 215 5.66 -12.39 4.21
C LEU A 215 4.51 -12.36 3.20
N THR A 216 3.27 -12.30 3.66
CA THR A 216 2.09 -12.18 2.79
C THR A 216 2.02 -10.81 2.13
N ALA A 217 2.48 -9.73 2.79
CA ALA A 217 2.60 -8.42 2.17
C ALA A 217 3.59 -8.41 0.99
N PHE A 218 4.73 -9.14 1.08
CA PHE A 218 5.63 -9.31 -0.06
C PHE A 218 4.97 -10.10 -1.21
N ILE A 219 4.31 -11.21 -0.90
CA ILE A 219 3.61 -12.05 -1.88
C ILE A 219 2.54 -11.23 -2.61
N MET A 220 1.69 -10.52 -1.86
CA MET A 220 0.65 -9.65 -2.43
C MET A 220 1.23 -8.48 -3.20
N GLY A 221 2.28 -7.83 -2.69
CA GLY A 221 2.97 -6.72 -3.34
C GLY A 221 3.56 -7.10 -4.70
N PHE A 222 4.21 -8.27 -4.82
CA PHE A 222 4.66 -8.73 -6.13
C PHE A 222 3.50 -9.15 -7.04
N SER A 223 2.46 -9.76 -6.48
CA SER A 223 1.29 -10.22 -7.25
C SER A 223 0.51 -9.05 -7.86
N ILE A 224 0.28 -7.97 -7.10
CA ILE A 224 -0.46 -6.80 -7.57
C ILE A 224 0.32 -6.05 -8.66
N VAL A 225 1.66 -5.98 -8.56
CA VAL A 225 2.51 -5.40 -9.62
C VAL A 225 2.37 -6.17 -10.93
N ILE A 226 2.38 -7.51 -10.87
CA ILE A 226 2.16 -8.34 -12.06
C ILE A 226 0.74 -8.13 -12.61
N PHE A 227 -0.26 -8.07 -11.73
CA PHE A 227 -1.66 -7.88 -12.11
C PHE A 227 -1.89 -6.53 -12.79
N GLU A 228 -1.48 -5.43 -12.16
CA GLU A 228 -1.60 -4.08 -12.71
C GLU A 228 -0.80 -3.92 -14.00
N GLY A 229 0.45 -4.42 -14.02
CA GLY A 229 1.29 -4.42 -15.22
C GLY A 229 0.63 -5.17 -16.39
N SER A 230 0.09 -6.36 -16.13
CA SER A 230 -0.63 -7.15 -17.13
C SER A 230 -1.91 -6.46 -17.62
N LEU A 231 -2.65 -5.80 -16.72
CA LEU A 231 -3.86 -5.05 -17.05
C LEU A 231 -3.54 -3.82 -17.91
N VAL A 232 -2.46 -3.12 -17.61
CA VAL A 232 -1.97 -1.98 -18.42
C VAL A 232 -1.54 -2.46 -19.81
N GLN A 233 -0.80 -3.57 -19.91
CA GLN A 233 -0.41 -4.15 -21.20
C GLN A 233 -1.62 -4.55 -22.04
N ALA A 234 -2.62 -5.20 -21.43
CA ALA A 234 -3.86 -5.55 -22.09
C ALA A 234 -4.64 -4.30 -22.54
N GLY A 235 -4.74 -3.28 -21.68
CA GLY A 235 -5.42 -2.01 -21.97
C GLY A 235 -4.75 -1.21 -23.10
N LEU A 236 -3.42 -1.27 -23.20
CA LEU A 236 -2.65 -0.65 -24.27
C LEU A 236 -2.55 -1.52 -25.54
N LYS A 237 -3.23 -2.68 -25.56
CA LYS A 237 -3.18 -3.67 -26.64
C LYS A 237 -1.76 -4.13 -26.97
N GLY A 238 -0.89 -4.24 -25.95
CA GLY A 238 0.51 -4.65 -26.12
C GLY A 238 1.41 -3.59 -26.77
N ASN A 239 0.94 -2.35 -26.95
CA ASN A 239 1.80 -1.25 -27.42
C ASN A 239 2.73 -0.68 -26.33
N GLY A 240 2.72 -1.29 -25.13
CA GLY A 240 3.62 -0.94 -24.03
C GLY A 240 4.99 -1.64 -24.15
N PRO A 241 5.94 -1.32 -23.25
CA PRO A 241 7.20 -2.04 -23.15
C PRO A 241 6.96 -3.54 -22.84
N ASP A 242 7.71 -4.46 -23.44
CA ASP A 242 7.58 -5.89 -23.09
C ASP A 242 8.21 -6.16 -21.71
N GLU A 243 7.34 -6.35 -20.71
CA GLU A 243 7.71 -6.60 -19.32
C GLU A 243 7.56 -8.08 -18.93
N LYS A 244 7.20 -8.97 -19.88
CA LYS A 244 6.91 -10.38 -19.60
C LYS A 244 8.05 -11.10 -18.88
N ASN A 245 9.28 -10.83 -19.30
CA ASN A 245 10.47 -11.41 -18.66
C ASN A 245 10.63 -10.96 -17.20
N LEU A 246 10.23 -9.73 -16.86
CA LEU A 246 10.25 -9.23 -15.48
C LEU A 246 9.15 -9.91 -14.66
N PHE A 247 7.95 -10.08 -15.22
CA PHE A 247 6.83 -10.75 -14.54
C PHE A 247 7.14 -12.24 -14.25
N ILE A 248 7.80 -12.95 -15.16
CA ILE A 248 8.23 -14.33 -14.92
C ILE A 248 9.20 -14.40 -13.73
N LYS A 249 10.18 -13.49 -13.67
CA LYS A 249 11.13 -13.44 -12.55
C LYS A 249 10.43 -13.16 -11.21
N LEU A 250 9.51 -12.20 -11.18
CA LEU A 250 8.71 -11.90 -10.00
C LEU A 250 7.84 -13.10 -9.59
N THR A 251 7.26 -13.82 -10.54
CA THR A 251 6.48 -15.04 -10.28
C THR A 251 7.34 -16.11 -9.61
N ASN A 252 8.58 -16.32 -10.07
CA ASN A 252 9.51 -17.25 -9.42
C ASN A 252 9.82 -16.83 -7.98
N THR A 253 10.03 -15.55 -7.73
CA THR A 253 10.21 -15.02 -6.37
C THR A 253 8.97 -15.28 -5.50
N ILE A 254 7.77 -15.02 -6.02
CA ILE A 254 6.51 -15.32 -5.33
C ILE A 254 6.42 -16.81 -4.98
N SER A 255 6.74 -17.72 -5.91
CA SER A 255 6.71 -19.16 -5.66
C SER A 255 7.64 -19.58 -4.52
N VAL A 256 8.84 -18.98 -4.42
CA VAL A 256 9.77 -19.23 -3.31
C VAL A 256 9.19 -18.70 -1.99
N LEU A 257 8.65 -17.49 -1.98
CA LEU A 257 8.04 -16.91 -0.78
C LEU A 257 6.81 -17.70 -0.32
N LEU A 258 6.00 -18.22 -1.24
CA LEU A 258 4.88 -19.11 -0.95
C LEU A 258 5.35 -20.44 -0.35
N ALA A 259 6.41 -21.04 -0.91
CA ALA A 259 6.99 -22.25 -0.35
C ALA A 259 7.49 -22.02 1.09
N ILE A 260 8.19 -20.90 1.33
CA ILE A 260 8.62 -20.49 2.68
C ILE A 260 7.40 -20.30 3.59
N PHE A 261 6.36 -19.61 3.13
CA PHE A 261 5.13 -19.39 3.90
C PHE A 261 4.51 -20.72 4.32
N VAL A 262 4.35 -21.67 3.40
CA VAL A 262 3.77 -22.99 3.68
C VAL A 262 4.64 -23.78 4.66
N VAL A 263 5.96 -23.78 4.48
CA VAL A 263 6.88 -24.48 5.39
C VAL A 263 6.78 -23.89 6.80
N LEU A 264 6.86 -22.57 6.93
CA LEU A 264 6.73 -21.89 8.23
C LEU A 264 5.34 -22.10 8.84
N ARG A 265 4.30 -22.17 8.01
CA ARG A 265 2.91 -22.39 8.45
C ARG A 265 2.67 -23.79 8.98
N LEU A 266 3.34 -24.80 8.42
CA LEU A 266 3.24 -26.19 8.87
C LEU A 266 4.18 -26.50 10.04
N ALA A 267 5.29 -25.76 10.16
CA ALA A 267 6.26 -25.92 11.24
C ALA A 267 5.82 -25.29 12.57
N ASN A 268 4.86 -24.35 12.53
CA ASN A 268 4.28 -23.67 13.70
C ASN A 268 2.93 -24.27 14.06
#